data_AF-A0A376VK93-F1
#
_entry.id   AF-A0A376VK93-F1
#
_cell.length_a   1.000
_cell.length_b   1.000
_cell.length_c   1.000
_cell.angle_alpha   90.00
_cell.angle_beta   90.00
_cell.angle_gamma   90.00
#
_symmetry.space_group_name_H-M   'P 1'
#
loop_
_entity.id
_entity.type
_entity.pdbx_description
1 polymer ?
#
loop_
_entity_poly.entity_id
_entity_poly.type
_entity_poly.pdbx_seq_one_letter_code
_entity_poly.pdbx_strand_id
1 'polypeptide(L)'
;MSLFEVLIILTLGSAAGDVAFYDDVPMVPVLIVFITLALLYRLVMWLMAHSEKLEDLLEGKPVVIIEDGELAWSKLNNSNMTEFEFFMELRLRGVEQLGQVRLAILETNGQISVYFL
;
A
#
# COMPACT_ATOMS: atom_id res chain seq x y z
N MET A 1 2.24 -3.13 6.59
CA MET A 1 1.18 -2.71 7.51
C MET A 1 0.95 -1.24 7.30
N SER A 2 -0.13 -0.89 6.62
CA SER A 2 -0.47 0.50 6.33
C SER A 2 -0.93 1.21 7.61
N LEU A 3 -0.63 2.51 7.73
CA LEU A 3 -1.11 3.35 8.82
C LEU A 3 -2.65 3.35 8.90
N PHE A 4 -3.29 3.11 7.76
CA PHE A 4 -4.74 2.92 7.63
C PHE A 4 -5.23 1.62 8.30
N GLU A 5 -4.52 0.50 8.14
CA GLU A 5 -4.86 -0.77 8.78
C GLU A 5 -4.77 -0.66 10.31
N VAL A 6 -3.74 0.04 10.81
CA VAL A 6 -3.56 0.31 12.24
C VAL A 6 -4.73 1.12 12.80
N LEU A 7 -5.18 2.16 12.09
CA LEU A 7 -6.33 2.98 12.48
C LEU A 7 -7.63 2.18 12.51
N ILE A 8 -7.86 1.31 11.52
CA ILE A 8 -9.04 0.44 11.48
C ILE A 8 -9.05 -0.54 12.66
N ILE A 9 -7.91 -1.17 12.96
CA ILE A 9 -7.80 -2.11 14.08
C ILE A 9 -8.03 -1.39 15.41
N LEU A 10 -7.47 -0.19 15.59
CA LEU A 10 -7.62 0.58 16.82
C LEU A 10 -9.08 1.01 17.06
N THR A 11 -9.74 1.50 16.00
CA THR A 11 -11.14 1.96 16.07
C THR A 11 -12.11 0.80 16.28
N LEU A 12 -11.93 -0.32 15.56
CA LEU A 12 -12.71 -1.54 15.78
C LEU A 12 -12.48 -2.14 17.15
N GLY A 13 -11.23 -2.15 17.63
CA GLY A 13 -10.87 -2.64 18.96
C GLY A 13 -11.54 -1.84 20.08
N SER A 14 -11.58 -0.51 19.96
CA SER A 14 -12.30 0.36 20.90
C SER A 14 -13.80 0.09 20.88
N ALA A 15 -14.42 0.05 19.70
CA ALA A 15 -15.86 -0.19 19.56
C ALA A 15 -16.27 -1.60 20.04
N ALA A 16 -15.44 -2.63 19.80
CA ALA A 16 -15.67 -3.98 20.29
C ALA A 16 -15.47 -4.08 21.81
N GLY A 17 -14.51 -3.32 22.36
CA GLY A 17 -14.30 -3.20 23.81
C GLY A 17 -15.53 -2.61 24.50
N ASP A 18 -16.06 -1.49 23.99
CA ASP A 18 -17.25 -0.85 24.55
C ASP A 18 -18.47 -1.80 24.55
N VAL A 19 -18.60 -2.64 23.53
CA VAL A 19 -19.66 -3.66 23.46
C VAL A 19 -19.45 -4.82 24.45
N ALA A 20 -18.20 -5.23 24.69
CA ALA A 20 -17.87 -6.37 25.53
C ALA A 20 -17.96 -6.06 27.04
N PHE A 21 -17.82 -4.79 27.43
CA PHE A 21 -17.82 -4.36 28.84
C PHE A 21 -19.15 -3.76 29.32
N TYR A 22 -20.05 -3.36 28.43
CA TYR A 22 -21.33 -2.74 28.79
C TYR A 22 -22.51 -3.60 28.30
N ASP A 23 -23.23 -4.25 29.23
CA ASP A 23 -24.42 -5.09 28.97
C ASP A 23 -25.62 -4.29 28.38
N ASP A 24 -25.58 -2.97 28.47
CA ASP A 24 -26.59 -2.05 27.91
C ASP A 24 -26.38 -1.76 26.41
N VAL A 25 -25.38 -2.37 25.76
CA VAL A 25 -25.20 -2.23 24.32
C VAL A 25 -26.00 -3.32 23.60
N PRO A 26 -27.07 -2.98 22.86
CA PRO A 26 -27.85 -3.99 22.19
C PRO A 26 -26.97 -4.68 21.14
N MET A 27 -26.94 -6.02 21.14
CA MET A 27 -26.14 -6.81 20.18
C MET A 27 -26.48 -6.51 18.72
N VAL A 28 -27.73 -6.10 18.45
CA VAL A 28 -28.24 -5.81 17.11
C VAL A 28 -27.46 -4.67 16.42
N PRO A 29 -27.29 -3.47 17.02
CA PRO A 29 -26.39 -2.42 16.54
C PRO A 29 -25.00 -2.91 16.15
N VAL A 30 -24.39 -3.79 16.96
CA VAL A 30 -23.04 -4.31 16.73
C VAL A 30 -23.01 -5.18 15.49
N LEU A 31 -23.97 -6.10 15.38
CA LEU A 31 -24.14 -6.96 14.22
C LEU A 31 -24.40 -6.15 12.94
N ILE A 32 -25.18 -5.08 13.04
CA ILE A 32 -25.40 -4.12 11.94
C ILE A 32 -24.09 -3.43 11.54
N VAL A 33 -23.26 -2.97 12.48
CA VAL A 33 -21.96 -2.35 12.18
C VAL A 33 -21.03 -3.34 11.47
N PHE A 34 -20.91 -4.58 11.96
CA PHE A 34 -20.09 -5.61 11.32
C PHE A 34 -20.58 -5.94 9.90
N ILE A 35 -21.89 -6.13 9.71
CA ILE A 35 -22.47 -6.37 8.38
C ILE A 35 -22.19 -5.18 7.46
N THR A 36 -22.41 -3.95 7.95
CA THR A 36 -22.21 -2.73 7.16
C THR A 36 -20.75 -2.58 6.73
N LEU A 37 -19.80 -2.81 7.64
CA LEU A 37 -18.36 -2.77 7.33
C LEU A 37 -17.97 -3.87 6.34
N ALA A 38 -18.47 -5.09 6.50
CA ALA A 38 -18.21 -6.19 5.57
C ALA A 38 -18.76 -5.89 4.16
N LEU A 39 -19.97 -5.32 4.08
CA LEU A 39 -20.61 -4.91 2.82
C LEU A 39 -19.84 -3.76 2.16
N LEU A 40 -19.41 -2.77 2.95
CA LEU A 40 -18.61 -1.65 2.46
C LEU A 40 -17.26 -2.12 1.93
N TYR A 41 -16.55 -2.98 2.67
CA TYR A 41 -15.29 -3.57 2.22
C TYR A 41 -15.47 -4.33 0.90
N ARG A 42 -16.51 -5.19 0.81
CA ARG A 42 -16.86 -5.92 -0.41
C ARG A 42 -17.13 -4.98 -1.58
N LEU A 43 -17.85 -3.89 -1.33
CA LEU A 43 -18.20 -2.88 -2.34
C LEU A 43 -16.96 -2.14 -2.84
N VAL A 44 -16.06 -1.72 -1.95
CA VAL A 44 -14.79 -1.08 -2.31
C VAL A 44 -13.93 -2.03 -3.15
N MET A 45 -13.75 -3.28 -2.72
CA MET A 45 -13.00 -4.29 -3.49
C MET A 45 -13.61 -4.55 -4.87
N TRP A 46 -14.94 -4.60 -4.97
CA TRP A 46 -15.62 -4.78 -6.25
C TRP A 46 -15.44 -3.56 -7.18
N LEU A 47 -15.50 -2.35 -6.62
CA LEU A 47 -15.24 -1.12 -7.37
C LEU A 47 -13.80 -1.03 -7.87
N MET A 48 -12.82 -1.42 -7.06
CA MET A 48 -11.41 -1.49 -7.47
C MET A 48 -11.24 -2.50 -8.61
N ALA A 49 -11.78 -3.71 -8.47
CA ALA A 49 -11.69 -4.74 -9.50
C ALA A 49 -12.39 -4.38 -10.83
N HIS A 50 -13.37 -3.46 -10.81
CA HIS A 50 -14.07 -3.02 -12.02
C HIS A 50 -13.45 -1.79 -12.67
N SER A 51 -12.64 -1.02 -11.94
CA SER A 51 -12.09 0.24 -12.42
C SER A 51 -10.61 0.36 -12.07
N GLU A 52 -9.75 0.11 -13.06
CA GLU A 52 -8.30 0.34 -12.97
C GLU A 52 -8.00 1.75 -12.45
N LYS A 53 -8.73 2.79 -12.90
CA LYS A 53 -8.53 4.17 -12.40
C LYS A 53 -8.74 4.34 -10.89
N LEU A 54 -9.57 3.48 -10.29
CA LEU A 54 -9.91 3.56 -8.88
C LEU A 54 -8.90 2.78 -8.05
N GLU A 55 -8.44 1.64 -8.57
CA GLU A 55 -7.26 0.92 -8.09
C GLU A 55 -6.01 1.83 -8.13
N ASP A 56 -5.75 2.48 -9.26
CA ASP A 56 -4.65 3.43 -9.44
C ASP A 56 -4.69 4.61 -8.47
N LEU A 57 -5.89 5.06 -8.09
CA LEU A 57 -6.08 6.18 -7.19
C LEU A 57 -5.92 5.76 -5.71
N LEU A 58 -6.38 4.55 -5.36
CA LEU A 58 -6.39 4.05 -3.98
C LEU A 58 -5.09 3.33 -3.60
N GLU A 59 -4.57 2.49 -4.48
CA GLU A 59 -3.35 1.71 -4.26
C GLU A 59 -2.14 2.32 -4.97
N GLY A 60 -2.31 3.09 -6.04
CA GLY A 60 -1.21 3.63 -6.84
C GLY A 60 -0.79 2.72 -7.99
N LYS A 61 0.16 3.17 -8.82
CA LYS A 61 0.78 2.33 -9.85
C LYS A 61 2.24 2.06 -9.55
N PRO A 62 2.73 0.81 -9.72
CA PRO A 62 4.15 0.56 -9.75
C PRO A 62 4.78 1.25 -10.97
N VAL A 63 5.97 1.80 -10.80
CA VAL A 63 6.67 2.59 -11.82
C VAL A 63 8.03 2.01 -12.10
N VAL A 64 8.30 1.67 -13.36
CA VAL A 64 9.64 1.24 -13.79
C VAL A 64 10.58 2.45 -13.77
N ILE A 65 11.60 2.39 -12.91
CA ILE A 65 12.57 3.46 -12.67
C ILE A 65 13.95 3.16 -13.27
N ILE A 66 14.37 1.89 -13.37
CA ILE A 66 15.56 1.48 -14.13
C ILE A 66 15.14 0.49 -15.21
N GLU A 67 15.65 0.67 -16.41
CA GLU A 67 15.54 -0.27 -17.53
C GLU A 67 16.90 -0.41 -18.21
N ASP A 68 17.42 -1.64 -18.30
CA ASP A 68 18.72 -1.98 -18.89
C ASP A 68 19.90 -1.11 -18.39
N GLY A 69 19.92 -0.85 -17.09
CA GLY A 69 20.95 -0.05 -16.43
C GLY A 69 20.79 1.47 -16.57
N GLU A 70 19.77 1.95 -17.28
CA GLU A 70 19.46 3.37 -17.42
C GLU A 70 18.41 3.82 -16.40
N LEU A 71 18.75 4.84 -15.60
CA LEU A 71 17.85 5.43 -14.61
C LEU A 71 16.96 6.50 -15.26
N ALA A 72 15.64 6.28 -15.20
CA ALA A 72 14.64 7.24 -15.66
C ALA A 72 14.38 8.34 -14.60
N TRP A 73 15.26 9.35 -14.57
CA TRP A 73 15.18 10.47 -13.62
C TRP A 73 13.81 11.17 -13.55
N SER A 74 13.14 11.34 -14.70
CA SER A 74 11.82 11.96 -14.76
C SER A 74 10.77 11.18 -13.97
N LYS A 75 10.86 9.84 -13.98
CA LYS A 75 9.95 8.96 -13.25
C LYS A 75 10.27 8.93 -11.75
N LEU A 76 11.55 8.94 -11.40
CA LEU A 76 12.00 9.02 -10.00
C LEU A 76 11.53 10.33 -9.36
N ASN A 77 11.71 11.46 -10.05
CA ASN A 77 11.36 12.79 -9.52
C ASN A 77 9.85 13.03 -9.43
N ASN A 78 9.05 12.31 -10.22
CA ASN A 78 7.59 12.30 -10.13
C ASN A 78 7.06 11.28 -9.11
N SER A 79 7.94 10.51 -8.47
CA SER A 79 7.57 9.60 -7.40
C SER A 79 7.77 10.25 -6.03
N ASN A 80 7.16 9.67 -4.99
CA ASN A 80 7.36 10.13 -3.61
C ASN A 80 8.70 9.71 -2.99
N MET A 81 9.63 9.16 -3.79
CA MET A 81 10.94 8.70 -3.32
C MET A 81 12.04 9.67 -3.74
N THR A 82 12.88 10.06 -2.79
CA THR A 82 14.04 10.90 -3.07
C THR A 82 15.20 10.10 -3.68
N GLU A 83 16.11 10.80 -4.37
CA GLU A 83 17.33 10.20 -4.91
C GLU A 83 18.18 9.49 -3.82
N PHE A 84 18.26 10.07 -2.63
CA PHE A 84 18.99 9.49 -1.51
C PHE A 84 18.38 8.17 -1.03
N GLU A 85 17.06 8.10 -0.93
CA GLU A 85 16.33 6.88 -0.55
C GLU A 85 16.49 5.80 -1.62
N PHE A 86 16.40 6.19 -2.90
CA PHE A 86 16.63 5.29 -4.02
C PHE A 86 18.00 4.60 -3.96
N PHE A 87 19.08 5.38 -3.85
CA PHE A 87 20.44 4.83 -3.77
C PHE A 87 20.71 4.11 -2.45
N MET A 88 20.02 4.46 -1.37
CA MET A 88 20.05 3.68 -0.13
C MET A 88 19.46 2.28 -0.34
N GLU A 89 18.27 2.19 -0.96
CA GLU A 89 17.61 0.92 -1.27
C GLU A 89 18.43 0.03 -2.21
N LEU A 90 19.11 0.61 -3.21
CA LEU A 90 20.05 -0.12 -4.05
C LEU A 90 21.24 -0.66 -3.25
N ARG A 91 21.84 0.15 -2.36
CA ARG A 91 22.95 -0.28 -1.49
C ARG A 91 22.53 -1.38 -0.52
N LEU A 92 21.33 -1.32 0.05
CA LEU A 92 20.80 -2.37 0.91
C LEU A 92 20.64 -3.71 0.18
N ARG A 93 20.40 -3.67 -1.14
CA ARG A 93 20.35 -4.86 -2.01
C ARG A 93 21.73 -5.26 -2.56
N GLY A 94 22.81 -4.59 -2.18
CA GLY A 94 24.16 -4.88 -2.67
C GLY A 94 24.42 -4.47 -4.11
N VAL A 95 23.63 -3.55 -4.67
CA VAL A 95 23.86 -3.00 -6.01
C VAL A 95 24.94 -1.92 -5.89
N GLU A 96 26.08 -2.13 -6.55
CA GLU A 96 27.19 -1.16 -6.56
C GLU A 96 27.11 -0.20 -7.75
N GLN A 97 26.58 -0.69 -8.88
CA GLN A 97 26.44 0.09 -10.11
C GLN A 97 25.11 -0.17 -10.80
N LEU A 98 24.54 0.84 -11.44
CA LEU A 98 23.27 0.73 -12.16
C LEU A 98 23.35 -0.28 -13.31
N GLY A 99 24.52 -0.45 -13.94
CA GLY A 99 24.73 -1.44 -15.00
C GLY A 99 24.63 -2.91 -14.55
N GLN A 100 24.45 -3.21 -13.26
CA GLN A 100 24.11 -4.55 -12.77
C GLN A 100 22.60 -4.81 -12.78
N VAL A 101 21.79 -3.77 -12.94
CA VAL A 101 20.34 -3.82 -12.81
C VAL A 101 19.71 -3.83 -14.21
N ARG A 102 19.05 -4.94 -14.54
CA ARG A 102 18.26 -5.07 -15.77
C ARG A 102 16.93 -4.31 -15.66
N LEU A 103 16.28 -4.40 -14.50
CA LEU A 103 14.98 -3.78 -14.28
C LEU A 103 14.84 -3.40 -12.81
N ALA A 104 14.43 -2.17 -12.53
CA ALA A 104 13.99 -1.76 -11.19
C ALA A 104 12.60 -1.14 -11.26
N ILE A 105 11.72 -1.61 -10.38
CA ILE A 105 10.32 -1.18 -10.27
C ILE A 105 10.12 -0.57 -8.89
N LEU A 106 9.65 0.66 -8.83
CA LEU A 106 9.16 1.28 -7.61
C LEU A 106 7.75 0.79 -7.34
N GLU A 107 7.58 0.02 -6.28
CA GLU A 107 6.29 -0.48 -5.83
C GLU A 107 5.49 0.62 -5.12
N THR A 108 4.17 0.42 -5.05
CA THR A 108 3.25 1.39 -4.41
C THR A 108 3.46 1.55 -2.91
N ASN A 109 4.08 0.56 -2.28
CA ASN A 109 4.48 0.61 -0.87
C ASN A 109 5.82 1.35 -0.62
N GLY A 110 6.45 1.89 -1.67
CA GLY A 110 7.73 2.61 -1.61
C GLY A 110 8.97 1.72 -1.67
N GLN A 111 8.81 0.40 -1.77
CA GLN A 111 9.93 -0.53 -1.94
C GLN A 111 10.35 -0.63 -3.41
N ILE A 112 11.57 -1.11 -3.66
CA ILE A 112 12.08 -1.30 -5.01
C ILE A 112 12.23 -2.79 -5.32
N SER A 113 11.56 -3.29 -6.34
CA SER A 113 11.83 -4.61 -6.89
C SER A 113 12.99 -4.49 -7.88
N VAL A 114 14.11 -5.19 -7.63
CA VAL A 114 15.31 -5.13 -8.46
C VAL A 114 15.57 -6.49 -9.11
N TYR A 115 15.71 -6.49 -10.44
CA TYR A 115 16.12 -7.65 -11.22
C TYR A 115 17.51 -7.41 -11.78
N PHE A 116 18.41 -8.34 -11.47
CA PHE A 116 19.80 -8.30 -11.93
C PHE A 116 19.94 -8.89 -13.35
N LEU A 117 21.06 -8.57 -14.00
CA LEU A 117 21.52 -9.19 -15.25
C LEU A 117 22.05 -10.61 -15.03
#